data_AF-A0AAZ1XBW0-F1
#
_entry.id   AF-A0AAZ1XBW0-F1
#
_cell.length_a   1.000
_cell.length_b   1.000
_cell.length_c   1.000
_cell.angle_alpha   90.00
_cell.angle_beta   90.00
_cell.angle_gamma   90.00
#
_symmetry.space_group_name_H-M   'P 1'
#
loop_
_entity.id
_entity.type
_entity.pdbx_description
1 polymer ?
#
loop_
_entity_poly.entity_id
_entity_poly.type
_entity_poly.pdbx_seq_one_letter_code
_entity_poly.pdbx_strand_id
1 'polypeptide(L)'
;MATVPQGIVGKPRFGPSDCLIAMLRACSRDSTEAIQTRLKCMLQMFLQHYRDAEGNENTKELAAKCCYEAGVWYHRILENLISQERKRLGFSDISGILEHDLFQRCLVACCLEIAVTSNSLPCDFPLLLQILKLAPYHFWKVIEPVWRVGSGLPHYVVTHLIQVEEKVLENLAWTSDSPLWDEITPNEGHMPTCQQ
;
A
#
# COMPACT_ATOMS: atom_id res chain seq x y z
N MET A 1 -45.56 -7.51 5.18
CA MET A 1 -44.11 -7.79 5.18
C MET A 1 -43.53 -7.17 3.92
N ALA A 2 -42.84 -6.04 4.04
CA ALA A 2 -42.24 -5.33 2.91
C ALA A 2 -40.78 -5.75 2.78
N THR A 3 -40.44 -6.36 1.64
CA THR A 3 -39.10 -6.81 1.30
C THR A 3 -38.25 -5.59 0.92
N VAL A 4 -37.19 -5.34 1.68
CA VAL A 4 -36.19 -4.29 1.39
C VAL A 4 -35.35 -4.75 0.19
N PRO A 5 -35.15 -3.93 -0.86
CA PRO A 5 -34.24 -4.27 -1.95
C PRO A 5 -32.80 -4.23 -1.45
N GLN A 6 -32.09 -5.36 -1.57
CA GLN A 6 -30.65 -5.42 -1.37
C GLN A 6 -29.96 -4.46 -2.35
N GLY A 7 -29.16 -3.55 -1.79
CA GLY A 7 -28.39 -2.57 -2.55
C GLY A 7 -27.50 -3.27 -3.57
N ILE A 8 -27.59 -2.80 -4.81
CA ILE A 8 -26.70 -3.18 -5.90
C ILE A 8 -25.29 -2.69 -5.51
N VAL A 9 -24.47 -3.60 -4.99
CA VAL A 9 -23.03 -3.35 -4.83
C VAL A 9 -22.46 -3.23 -6.23
N GLY A 10 -22.20 -2.00 -6.67
CA GLY A 10 -21.60 -1.72 -7.96
C GLY A 10 -20.27 -2.46 -8.10
N LYS A 11 -20.05 -3.05 -9.27
CA LYS A 11 -18.79 -3.70 -9.64
C LYS A 11 -17.61 -2.76 -9.30
N PRO A 12 -16.57 -3.21 -8.59
CA PRO A 12 -15.43 -2.36 -8.27
C PRO A 12 -14.83 -1.80 -9.55
N ARG A 13 -14.80 -0.47 -9.68
CA ARG A 13 -14.19 0.20 -10.84
C ARG A 13 -12.68 0.11 -10.72
N PHE A 14 -12.02 -0.33 -11.79
CA PHE A 14 -10.57 -0.28 -11.92
C PHE A 14 -10.19 1.13 -12.35
N GLY A 15 -9.68 1.94 -11.42
CA GLY A 15 -9.28 3.33 -11.68
C GLY A 15 -9.67 4.30 -10.56
N PRO A 16 -9.08 5.50 -10.56
CA PRO A 16 -9.39 6.52 -9.57
C PRO A 16 -10.85 6.95 -9.68
N SER A 17 -11.50 7.20 -8.54
CA SER A 17 -12.85 7.76 -8.53
C SER A 17 -12.86 9.18 -9.10
N ASP A 18 -14.03 9.67 -9.52
CA ASP A 18 -14.17 11.06 -9.97
C ASP A 18 -13.76 12.06 -8.87
N CYS A 19 -14.00 11.69 -7.60
CA CYS A 19 -13.53 12.43 -6.43
C CYS A 19 -11.99 12.46 -6.37
N LEU A 20 -11.34 11.31 -6.47
CA LEU A 20 -9.87 11.22 -6.46
C LEU A 20 -9.26 12.01 -7.63
N ILE A 21 -9.82 11.91 -8.84
CA ILE A 21 -9.38 12.69 -10.01
C ILE A 21 -9.50 14.19 -9.74
N ALA A 22 -10.63 14.64 -9.20
CA ALA A 22 -10.82 16.05 -8.86
C ALA A 22 -9.82 16.51 -7.79
N MET A 23 -9.50 15.66 -6.81
CA MET A 23 -8.50 15.97 -5.80
C MET A 23 -7.09 16.07 -6.41
N LEU A 24 -6.68 15.11 -7.24
CA LEU A 24 -5.36 15.15 -7.90
C LEU A 24 -5.20 16.41 -8.76
N ARG A 25 -6.23 16.77 -9.55
CA ARG A 25 -6.21 17.97 -10.40
C ARG A 25 -6.25 19.30 -9.63
N ALA A 26 -6.74 19.29 -8.40
CA ALA A 26 -6.75 20.47 -7.53
C ALA A 26 -5.37 20.74 -6.90
N CYS A 27 -4.41 19.83 -7.04
CA CYS A 27 -3.05 20.01 -6.58
C CYS A 27 -2.27 20.92 -7.55
N SER A 28 -1.22 21.60 -7.07
CA SER A 28 -0.42 22.51 -7.93
C SER A 28 0.26 21.77 -9.09
N ARG A 29 0.50 20.47 -8.92
CA ARG A 29 1.01 19.56 -9.94
C ARG A 29 0.07 18.35 -10.08
N ASP A 30 -0.36 18.08 -11.31
CA ASP A 30 -1.15 16.88 -11.59
C ASP A 30 -0.23 15.65 -11.62
N SER A 31 -0.31 14.83 -10.57
CA SER A 31 0.47 13.61 -10.40
C SER A 31 -0.25 12.35 -10.91
N THR A 32 -1.40 12.49 -11.57
CA THR A 32 -2.25 11.35 -12.00
C THR A 32 -1.47 10.36 -12.86
N GLU A 33 -0.79 10.80 -13.91
CA GLU A 33 -0.05 9.91 -14.81
C GLU A 33 1.12 9.21 -14.12
N ALA A 34 1.88 9.94 -13.30
CA ALA A 34 3.01 9.40 -12.54
C ALA A 34 2.55 8.31 -11.56
N ILE A 35 1.44 8.55 -10.85
CA ILE A 35 0.81 7.60 -9.93
C ILE A 35 0.35 6.34 -10.69
N GLN A 36 -0.36 6.49 -11.81
CA GLN A 36 -0.85 5.35 -12.59
C GLN A 36 0.30 4.52 -13.18
N THR A 37 1.32 5.20 -13.70
CA THR A 37 2.51 4.54 -14.27
C THR A 37 3.22 3.72 -13.21
N ARG A 38 3.46 4.31 -12.02
CA ARG A 38 4.12 3.62 -10.90
C ARG A 38 3.33 2.41 -10.42
N LEU A 39 2.01 2.59 -10.20
CA LEU A 39 1.11 1.48 -9.84
C LEU A 39 1.22 0.35 -10.85
N LYS A 40 1.08 0.66 -12.14
CA LYS A 40 1.15 -0.33 -13.22
C LYS A 40 2.49 -1.06 -13.25
N CYS A 41 3.61 -0.34 -13.15
CA CYS A 41 4.94 -0.94 -13.16
C CYS A 41 5.13 -1.94 -12.01
N MET A 42 4.71 -1.58 -10.79
CA MET A 42 4.86 -2.45 -9.63
C MET A 42 3.95 -3.68 -9.67
N LEU A 43 2.70 -3.52 -10.11
CA LEU A 43 1.80 -4.66 -10.33
C LEU A 43 2.37 -5.59 -11.42
N GLN A 44 2.99 -5.04 -12.46
CA GLN A 44 3.65 -5.83 -13.50
C GLN A 44 4.88 -6.60 -12.97
N MET A 45 5.69 -6.01 -12.08
CA MET A 45 6.79 -6.72 -11.41
C MET A 45 6.28 -7.94 -10.65
N PHE A 46 5.17 -7.78 -9.93
CA PHE A 46 4.51 -8.88 -9.21
C PHE A 46 4.00 -9.98 -10.15
N LEU A 47 3.27 -9.61 -11.21
CA LEU A 47 2.79 -10.59 -12.19
C LEU A 47 3.93 -11.29 -12.93
N GLN A 48 5.02 -10.58 -13.20
CA GLN A 48 6.17 -11.14 -13.90
C GLN A 48 6.82 -12.24 -13.05
N HIS A 49 7.01 -12.00 -11.75
CA HIS A 49 7.52 -13.02 -10.82
C HIS A 49 6.71 -14.31 -10.87
N TYR A 50 5.37 -14.23 -10.87
CA TYR A 50 4.50 -15.41 -10.94
C TYR A 50 4.40 -16.04 -12.34
N ARG A 51 4.71 -15.30 -13.41
CA ARG A 51 4.80 -15.86 -14.76
C ARG A 51 6.08 -16.66 -14.95
N ASP A 52 7.17 -16.18 -14.37
CA ASP A 52 8.50 -16.80 -14.50
C ASP A 52 8.70 -17.96 -13.51
N ALA A 53 7.96 -17.98 -12.40
CA ALA A 53 7.94 -19.11 -11.47
C ALA A 53 7.29 -20.34 -12.11
N GLU A 54 7.79 -21.54 -11.78
CA GLU A 54 7.20 -22.85 -12.14
C GLU A 54 5.89 -23.13 -11.34
N GLY A 55 5.04 -22.12 -11.18
CA GLY A 55 3.76 -22.23 -10.49
C GLY A 55 2.66 -22.82 -11.39
N ASN A 56 1.68 -23.49 -10.77
CA ASN A 56 0.50 -23.95 -11.49
C ASN A 56 -0.34 -22.77 -12.03
N GLU A 57 -1.14 -23.01 -13.07
CA GLU A 57 -1.97 -21.97 -13.71
C GLU A 57 -2.93 -21.28 -12.72
N ASN A 58 -3.42 -22.01 -11.72
CA ASN A 58 -4.25 -21.45 -10.65
C ASN A 58 -3.53 -20.36 -9.84
N THR A 59 -2.24 -20.53 -9.57
CA THR A 59 -1.43 -19.52 -8.86
C THR A 59 -1.25 -18.26 -9.70
N LYS A 60 -1.08 -18.41 -11.02
CA LYS A 60 -0.98 -17.28 -11.96
C LYS A 60 -2.30 -16.52 -12.05
N GLU A 61 -3.42 -17.22 -12.08
CA GLU A 61 -4.75 -16.62 -12.07
C GLU A 61 -5.03 -15.87 -10.75
N LEU A 62 -4.68 -16.48 -9.61
CA LEU A 62 -4.76 -15.81 -8.31
C LEU A 62 -3.88 -14.57 -8.24
N ALA A 63 -2.65 -14.61 -8.78
CA ALA A 63 -1.78 -13.44 -8.83
C ALA A 63 -2.39 -12.30 -9.68
N ALA A 64 -2.98 -12.64 -10.84
CA ALA A 64 -3.71 -11.68 -11.67
C ALA A 64 -4.90 -11.06 -10.94
N LYS A 65 -5.68 -11.88 -10.22
CA LYS A 65 -6.77 -11.42 -9.37
C LYS A 65 -6.28 -10.49 -8.25
N CYS A 66 -5.18 -10.85 -7.58
CA CYS A 66 -4.57 -10.02 -6.54
C CYS A 66 -4.15 -8.66 -7.09
N CYS A 67 -3.55 -8.59 -8.29
CA CYS A 67 -3.20 -7.31 -8.90
C CYS A 67 -4.41 -6.44 -9.22
N TYR A 68 -5.51 -7.05 -9.68
CA TYR A 68 -6.75 -6.33 -9.92
C TYR A 68 -7.29 -5.70 -8.62
N GLU A 69 -7.39 -6.50 -7.57
CA GLU A 69 -7.89 -6.05 -6.26
C GLU A 69 -6.96 -5.02 -5.61
N ALA A 70 -5.64 -5.21 -5.73
CA ALA A 70 -4.65 -4.25 -5.23
C ALA A 70 -4.79 -2.88 -5.90
N GLY A 71 -5.07 -2.83 -7.21
CA GLY A 71 -5.35 -1.56 -7.91
C GLY A 71 -6.57 -0.83 -7.33
N VAL A 72 -7.65 -1.57 -7.05
CA VAL A 72 -8.87 -1.01 -6.42
C VAL A 72 -8.57 -0.51 -5.01
N TRP A 73 -7.88 -1.30 -4.20
CA TRP A 73 -7.47 -0.92 -2.84
C TRP A 73 -6.59 0.32 -2.85
N TYR A 74 -5.67 0.41 -3.80
CA TYR A 74 -4.75 1.53 -3.93
C TYR A 74 -5.49 2.85 -4.12
N HIS A 75 -6.39 2.94 -5.10
CA HIS A 75 -7.17 4.17 -5.32
C HIS A 75 -8.05 4.51 -4.12
N ARG A 76 -8.68 3.51 -3.51
CA ARG A 76 -9.56 3.72 -2.34
C ARG A 76 -8.80 4.23 -1.13
N ILE A 77 -7.66 3.62 -0.80
CA ILE A 77 -6.85 4.00 0.36
C ILE A 77 -6.21 5.37 0.11
N LEU A 78 -5.68 5.60 -1.10
CA LEU A 78 -5.10 6.88 -1.49
C LEU A 78 -6.12 8.02 -1.37
N GLU A 79 -7.35 7.82 -1.85
CA GLU A 79 -8.43 8.80 -1.73
C GLU A 79 -8.74 9.16 -0.28
N ASN A 80 -8.81 8.15 0.60
CA ASN A 80 -9.07 8.39 2.02
C ASN A 80 -7.92 9.12 2.71
N LEU A 81 -6.67 8.74 2.41
CA LEU A 81 -5.46 9.41 2.94
C LEU A 81 -5.43 10.88 2.54
N ILE A 82 -5.62 11.16 1.25
CA ILE A 82 -5.68 12.52 0.71
C ILE A 82 -6.80 13.32 1.39
N SER A 83 -7.98 12.73 1.56
CA SER A 83 -9.12 13.38 2.18
C SER A 83 -8.86 13.74 3.64
N GLN A 84 -8.18 12.87 4.39
CA GLN A 84 -7.79 13.14 5.77
C GLN A 84 -6.69 14.20 5.86
N GLU A 85 -5.66 14.10 5.03
CA GLU A 85 -4.57 15.07 5.00
C GLU A 85 -5.05 16.46 4.61
N ARG A 86 -5.97 16.58 3.65
CA ARG A 86 -6.62 17.86 3.33
C ARG A 86 -7.41 18.42 4.49
N LYS A 87 -8.14 17.60 5.24
CA LYS A 87 -8.86 18.06 6.45
C LYS A 87 -7.88 18.54 7.52
N ARG A 88 -6.76 17.83 7.70
CA ARG A 88 -5.71 18.16 8.68
C ARG A 88 -4.97 19.45 8.32
N LEU A 89 -4.66 19.66 7.04
CA LEU A 89 -3.88 20.79 6.53
C LEU A 89 -4.76 21.97 6.06
N GLY A 90 -6.08 21.92 6.24
CA GLY A 90 -6.99 23.00 5.86
C GLY A 90 -7.09 23.24 4.35
N PHE A 91 -7.20 22.18 3.55
CA PHE A 91 -7.25 22.20 2.08
C PHE A 91 -5.97 22.69 1.37
N SER A 92 -4.83 22.64 2.06
CA SER A 92 -3.52 22.95 1.48
C SER A 92 -3.10 21.96 0.39
N ASP A 93 -2.11 22.37 -0.41
CA ASP A 93 -1.53 21.54 -1.46
C ASP A 93 -0.84 20.29 -0.87
N ILE A 94 -1.17 19.14 -1.43
CA ILE A 94 -0.67 17.82 -1.01
C ILE A 94 0.28 17.20 -2.04
N SER A 95 0.66 17.96 -3.08
CA SER A 95 1.56 17.51 -4.15
C SER A 95 2.83 16.85 -3.60
N GLY A 96 3.41 17.37 -2.51
CA GLY A 96 4.60 16.80 -1.88
C GLY A 96 4.43 15.36 -1.38
N ILE A 97 3.25 15.01 -0.83
CA ILE A 97 2.95 13.64 -0.39
C ILE A 97 2.72 12.73 -1.61
N LEU A 98 2.01 13.24 -2.61
CA LEU A 98 1.66 12.49 -3.81
C LEU A 98 2.86 12.17 -4.69
N GLU A 99 3.82 13.09 -4.78
CA GLU A 99 5.04 12.93 -5.57
C GLU A 99 6.09 12.06 -4.87
N HIS A 100 5.94 11.82 -3.56
CA HIS A 100 6.89 11.04 -2.78
C HIS A 100 6.92 9.57 -3.24
N ASP A 101 7.96 9.20 -3.99
CA ASP A 101 8.08 7.89 -4.64
C ASP A 101 7.94 6.74 -3.64
N LEU A 102 8.65 6.82 -2.52
CA LEU A 102 8.63 5.78 -1.49
C LEU A 102 7.24 5.59 -0.88
N PHE A 103 6.50 6.68 -0.69
CA PHE A 103 5.14 6.62 -0.17
C PHE A 103 4.24 5.83 -1.13
N GLN A 104 4.31 6.16 -2.42
CA GLN A 104 3.52 5.48 -3.44
C GLN A 104 3.89 4.00 -3.55
N ARG A 105 5.19 3.67 -3.52
CA ARG A 105 5.64 2.28 -3.62
C ARG A 105 5.20 1.44 -2.42
N CYS A 106 5.36 1.96 -1.20
CA CYS A 106 4.90 1.29 0.02
C CYS A 106 3.38 1.13 0.05
N LEU A 107 2.62 2.11 -0.46
CA LEU A 107 1.18 2.00 -0.59
C LEU A 107 0.77 0.88 -1.57
N VAL A 108 1.44 0.75 -2.71
CA VAL A 108 1.20 -0.38 -3.64
C VAL A 108 1.50 -1.72 -2.97
N ALA A 109 2.63 -1.82 -2.25
CA ALA A 109 2.98 -3.02 -1.50
C ALA A 109 1.90 -3.38 -0.47
N CYS A 110 1.36 -2.40 0.25
CA CYS A 110 0.26 -2.60 1.20
C CYS A 110 -0.98 -3.18 0.52
N CYS A 111 -1.33 -2.63 -0.64
CA CYS A 111 -2.54 -3.05 -1.36
C CYS A 111 -2.38 -4.46 -1.95
N LEU A 112 -1.16 -4.81 -2.38
CA LEU A 112 -0.83 -6.19 -2.77
C LEU A 112 -0.90 -7.12 -1.57
N GLU A 113 -0.36 -6.75 -0.42
CA GLU A 113 -0.42 -7.57 0.80
C GLU A 113 -1.88 -7.86 1.21
N ILE A 114 -2.73 -6.83 1.19
CA ILE A 114 -4.17 -6.99 1.44
C ILE A 114 -4.78 -8.01 0.46
N ALA A 115 -4.51 -7.86 -0.83
CA ALA A 115 -5.08 -8.73 -1.86
C ALA A 115 -4.54 -10.17 -1.78
N VAL A 116 -3.24 -10.34 -1.52
CA VAL A 116 -2.58 -11.64 -1.32
C VAL A 116 -3.21 -12.37 -0.14
N THR A 117 -3.33 -11.70 1.00
CA THR A 117 -3.92 -12.28 2.23
C THR A 117 -5.39 -12.59 2.04
N SER A 118 -6.14 -11.74 1.33
CA SER A 118 -7.57 -11.99 1.05
C SER A 118 -7.82 -13.15 0.10
N ASN A 119 -6.87 -13.47 -0.78
CA ASN A 119 -6.99 -14.55 -1.76
C ASN A 119 -6.18 -15.80 -1.39
N SER A 120 -5.51 -15.78 -0.24
CA SER A 120 -4.62 -16.86 0.22
C SER A 120 -3.58 -17.26 -0.83
N LEU A 121 -3.05 -16.27 -1.57
CA LEU A 121 -1.96 -16.53 -2.52
C LEU A 121 -0.70 -16.90 -1.72
N PRO A 122 0.08 -17.93 -2.11
CA PRO A 122 1.34 -18.27 -1.47
C PRO A 122 2.40 -17.22 -1.82
N CYS A 123 2.32 -16.09 -1.14
CA CYS A 123 3.29 -15.00 -1.14
C CYS A 123 3.40 -14.54 0.30
N ASP A 124 4.50 -14.84 0.97
CA ASP A 124 4.72 -14.25 2.29
C ASP A 124 5.16 -12.78 2.14
N PHE A 125 5.00 -12.02 3.22
CA PHE A 125 5.29 -10.59 3.21
C PHE A 125 6.75 -10.25 2.82
N PRO A 126 7.78 -10.95 3.34
CA PRO A 126 9.17 -10.71 2.90
C PRO A 126 9.38 -10.94 1.40
N LEU A 127 8.81 -12.01 0.82
CA LEU A 127 8.90 -12.25 -0.62
C LEU A 127 8.22 -11.14 -1.41
N LEU A 128 7.05 -10.65 -0.97
CA LEU A 128 6.37 -9.53 -1.62
C LEU A 128 7.28 -8.29 -1.67
N LEU A 129 7.93 -7.93 -0.57
CA LEU A 129 8.86 -6.80 -0.51
C LEU A 129 10.09 -7.02 -1.41
N GLN A 130 10.62 -8.25 -1.47
CA GLN A 130 11.72 -8.62 -2.35
C GLN A 130 11.34 -8.44 -3.83
N ILE A 131 10.17 -8.93 -4.24
CA ILE A 131 9.64 -8.78 -5.59
C ILE A 131 9.57 -7.29 -5.97
N LEU A 132 9.08 -6.45 -5.05
CA LEU A 132 8.89 -5.02 -5.25
C LEU A 132 10.17 -4.18 -5.02
N LYS A 133 11.28 -4.83 -4.63
CA LYS A 133 12.56 -4.20 -4.30
C LYS A 133 12.38 -3.08 -3.27
N LEU A 134 11.67 -3.39 -2.18
CA LEU A 134 11.40 -2.48 -1.07
C LEU A 134 12.04 -3.00 0.21
N ALA A 135 12.67 -2.09 0.95
CA ALA A 135 13.18 -2.40 2.28
C ALA A 135 12.02 -2.46 3.30
N PRO A 136 11.99 -3.47 4.19
CA PRO A 136 10.98 -3.56 5.26
C PRO A 136 10.86 -2.30 6.11
N TYR A 137 11.99 -1.68 6.44
CA TYR A 137 12.03 -0.42 7.22
C TYR A 137 11.18 0.70 6.62
N HIS A 138 11.24 0.88 5.29
CA HIS A 138 10.47 1.93 4.61
C HIS A 138 8.96 1.64 4.61
N PHE A 139 8.59 0.36 4.52
CA PHE A 139 7.18 -0.05 4.56
C PHE A 139 6.54 0.40 5.87
N TRP A 140 7.15 0.08 7.00
CA TRP A 140 6.65 0.43 8.34
C TRP A 140 6.30 1.92 8.47
N LYS A 141 7.24 2.82 8.11
CA LYS A 141 7.04 4.28 8.23
C LYS A 141 5.85 4.83 7.46
N VAL A 142 5.52 4.22 6.32
CA VAL A 142 4.45 4.70 5.42
C VAL A 142 3.09 4.12 5.78
N ILE A 143 3.07 3.01 6.50
CA ILE A 143 1.89 2.18 6.72
C ILE A 143 1.10 2.61 7.96
N GLU A 144 1.74 3.16 8.99
CA GLU A 144 1.05 3.67 10.19
C GLU A 144 -0.09 4.67 9.84
N PRO A 145 0.11 5.66 8.93
CA PRO A 145 -0.98 6.52 8.46
C PRO A 145 -2.09 5.77 7.71
N VAL A 146 -1.76 4.74 6.91
CA VAL A 146 -2.73 3.93 6.15
C VAL A 146 -3.74 3.26 7.09
N TRP A 147 -3.28 2.85 8.27
CA TRP A 147 -4.08 2.11 9.24
C TRP A 147 -5.00 2.98 10.06
N ARG A 148 -4.57 4.20 10.39
CA ARG A 148 -5.38 5.17 11.12
C ARG A 148 -6.64 5.58 10.33
N VAL A 149 -6.62 5.40 9.01
CA VAL A 149 -7.67 5.84 8.10
C VAL A 149 -8.89 4.90 8.08
N GLY A 150 -8.80 3.70 8.67
CA GLY A 150 -9.95 2.81 8.84
C GLY A 150 -10.61 2.44 7.50
N SER A 151 -9.90 1.73 6.64
CA SER A 151 -10.29 1.47 5.24
C SER A 151 -11.44 0.46 5.05
N GLY A 152 -12.15 0.08 6.12
CA GLY A 152 -13.23 -0.92 6.07
C GLY A 152 -12.73 -2.31 5.67
N LEU A 153 -11.50 -2.64 6.07
CA LEU A 153 -10.90 -3.94 5.83
C LEU A 153 -11.55 -5.03 6.70
N PRO A 154 -11.65 -6.28 6.22
CA PRO A 154 -12.05 -7.40 7.06
C PRO A 154 -11.13 -7.56 8.27
N HIS A 155 -11.69 -7.96 9.42
CA HIS A 155 -10.93 -8.11 10.67
C HIS A 155 -9.68 -8.99 10.52
N TYR A 156 -9.78 -10.12 9.80
CA TYR A 156 -8.64 -11.02 9.61
C TYR A 156 -7.48 -10.36 8.83
N VAL A 157 -7.78 -9.48 7.87
CA VAL A 157 -6.76 -8.72 7.13
C VAL A 157 -6.09 -7.72 8.06
N VAL A 158 -6.87 -7.04 8.91
CA VAL A 158 -6.32 -6.12 9.91
C VAL A 158 -5.40 -6.84 10.87
N THR A 159 -5.81 -8.00 11.40
CA THR A 159 -4.97 -8.83 12.29
C THR A 159 -3.66 -9.23 11.60
N HIS A 160 -3.73 -9.67 10.34
CA HIS A 160 -2.54 -10.02 9.56
C HIS A 160 -1.59 -8.83 9.36
N LEU A 161 -2.12 -7.65 9.04
CA LEU A 161 -1.31 -6.44 8.84
C LEU A 161 -0.60 -5.99 10.13
N ILE A 162 -1.24 -6.13 11.29
CA ILE A 162 -0.60 -5.87 12.60
C ILE A 162 0.57 -6.84 12.82
N GLN A 163 0.38 -8.14 12.54
CA GLN A 163 1.46 -9.13 12.64
C GLN A 163 2.63 -8.82 11.68
N VAL A 164 2.32 -8.28 10.49
CA VAL A 164 3.34 -7.83 9.54
C VAL A 164 4.15 -6.67 10.11
N GLU A 165 3.52 -5.66 10.72
CA GLU A 165 4.22 -4.59 11.44
C GLU A 165 5.09 -5.12 12.55
N GLU A 166 4.55 -5.96 13.42
CA GLU A 166 5.29 -6.50 14.57
C GLU A 166 6.55 -7.20 14.04
N LYS A 167 6.40 -8.03 13.02
CA LYS A 167 7.54 -8.72 12.36
C LYS A 167 8.56 -7.74 11.75
N VAL A 168 8.11 -6.63 11.17
CA VAL A 168 9.02 -5.60 10.64
C VAL A 168 9.77 -4.91 11.76
N LEU A 169 9.06 -4.47 12.80
CA LEU A 169 9.59 -3.76 13.95
C LEU A 169 10.49 -4.62 14.84
N GLU A 170 10.22 -5.91 14.95
CA GLU A 170 10.98 -6.83 15.81
C GLU A 170 12.22 -7.38 15.10
N ASN A 171 12.18 -7.52 13.77
CA ASN A 171 13.21 -8.27 13.04
C ASN A 171 13.57 -7.66 11.68
N LEU A 172 12.62 -7.53 10.75
CA LEU A 172 12.98 -7.29 9.34
C LEU A 172 13.59 -5.91 9.07
N ALA A 173 13.29 -4.90 9.91
CA ALA A 173 13.90 -3.58 9.81
C ALA A 173 15.34 -3.52 10.35
N TRP A 174 15.80 -4.55 11.07
CA TRP A 174 17.09 -4.58 11.77
C TRP A 174 18.16 -5.41 11.06
N THR A 175 17.89 -5.87 9.84
CA THR A 175 18.89 -6.57 9.04
C THR A 175 20.07 -5.66 8.74
N SER A 176 21.26 -6.24 8.54
CA SER A 176 22.50 -5.46 8.34
C SER A 176 22.50 -4.60 7.08
N ASP A 177 21.67 -4.95 6.10
CA ASP A 177 21.46 -4.22 4.84
C ASP A 177 20.28 -3.23 4.91
N SER A 178 19.69 -3.03 6.10
CA SER A 178 18.56 -2.15 6.28
C SER A 178 18.96 -0.67 6.14
N PRO A 179 18.18 0.15 5.40
CA PRO A 179 18.37 1.60 5.33
C PRO A 179 18.16 2.30 6.68
N LEU A 180 17.65 1.60 7.70
CA LEU A 180 17.60 2.09 9.08
C LEU A 180 18.98 2.60 9.55
N TRP A 181 20.05 1.87 9.20
CA TRP A 181 21.40 2.22 9.66
C TRP A 181 21.91 3.52 9.04
N ASP A 182 21.50 3.84 7.81
CA ASP A 182 21.82 5.10 7.15
C ASP A 182 21.13 6.31 7.81
N GLU A 183 19.99 6.10 8.49
CA GLU A 183 19.31 7.15 9.26
C GLU A 183 19.86 7.34 10.67
N ILE A 184 20.43 6.29 11.29
CA ILE A 184 20.99 6.34 12.65
C ILE A 184 22.44 6.83 12.65
N THR A 185 23.21 6.50 11.60
CA THR A 185 24.64 6.87 11.49
C THR A 185 24.94 8.37 11.58
N PRO A 186 24.13 9.30 11.04
CA PRO A 186 24.36 10.74 11.18
C PRO A 186 24.20 11.24 12.61
N ASN A 187 23.54 10.48 13.48
CA ASN A 187 23.28 10.83 14.88
C ASN A 187 24.39 10.33 15.83
N GLU A 188 25.58 10.03 15.31
CA GLU A 188 26.72 9.43 16.05
C GLU A 188 26.36 8.11 16.77
N GLY A 189 25.34 7.39 16.31
CA GLY A 189 24.86 6.18 16.98
C GLY A 189 24.00 6.43 18.22
N HIS A 190 23.62 7.69 18.50
CA HIS A 190 22.64 8.00 19.54
C HIS A 190 21.26 7.53 19.09
N MET A 191 20.82 6.41 19.67
CA MET A 191 19.45 5.94 19.51
C MET A 191 18.50 6.84 20.30
N PRO A 192 17.36 7.26 19.73
CA PRO A 192 16.36 8.01 20.47
C PRO A 192 15.89 7.21 21.68
N THR A 193 16.00 7.81 22.86
CA THR A 193 15.48 7.23 24.11
C THR A 193 13.96 7.32 24.15
N CYS A 194 13.27 6.34 24.74
CA CYS A 194 11.79 6.26 24.83
C CYS A 194 11.08 7.43 25.55
N GLN A 195 11.79 8.47 25.98
CA GLN A 195 11.25 9.64 26.67
C GLN A 195 11.05 10.88 25.77
N GLN A 196 11.06 10.72 24.45
CA GLN A 196 10.81 11.81 23.49
C GLN A 196 9.52 11.61 22.71
#